data_AF-A0A258DUG2-F1
#
_entry.id   AF-A0A258DUG2-F1
#
_cell.length_a   1.000
_cell.length_b   1.000
_cell.length_c   1.000
_cell.angle_alpha   90.00
_cell.angle_beta   90.00
_cell.angle_gamma   90.00
#
_symmetry.space_group_name_H-M   'P 1'
#
loop_
_entity.id
_entity.type
_entity.pdbx_description
1 polymer ?
#
loop_
_entity_poly.entity_id
_entity_poly.type
_entity_poly.pdbx_seq_one_letter_code
_entity_poly.pdbx_strand_id
1 'polypeptide(L)'
;MFKSRILGAGHYVPERIVTNEELSQMMDTSNEWIVERTGIHERRWFTPGVDTVTNMSAKASRMAMERAGLEGKDIDFIVFATIT
;
A
#
# COMPACT_ATOMS: atom_id res chain seq x y z
N MET A 1 -33.51 9.20 6.50
CA MET A 1 -32.32 9.88 5.94
C MET A 1 -31.24 8.82 5.72
N PHE A 2 -30.79 8.63 4.48
CA PHE A 2 -29.68 7.71 4.19
C PHE A 2 -28.35 8.32 4.63
N LYS A 3 -27.45 7.50 5.20
CA LYS A 3 -26.12 7.91 5.65
C LYS A 3 -25.10 6.92 5.11
N SER A 4 -23.97 7.44 4.62
CA SER A 4 -22.83 6.62 4.22
C SER A 4 -21.84 6.50 5.37
N ARG A 5 -21.13 5.38 5.42
CA ARG A 5 -20.04 5.13 6.38
C ARG A 5 -18.98 4.24 5.75
N ILE A 6 -17.75 4.33 6.24
CA ILE A 6 -16.68 3.38 5.90
C ILE A 6 -16.91 2.13 6.76
N LEU A 7 -17.17 0.99 6.13
CA LEU A 7 -17.39 -0.28 6.84
C LEU A 7 -16.10 -1.02 7.15
N GLY A 8 -15.08 -0.87 6.30
CA GLY A 8 -13.79 -1.52 6.47
C GLY A 8 -12.73 -0.86 5.60
N ALA A 9 -11.47 -1.03 6.00
CA ALA A 9 -10.31 -0.58 5.26
C ALA A 9 -9.26 -1.69 5.27
N GLY A 10 -8.57 -1.85 4.15
CA GLY A 10 -7.54 -2.85 3.97
C GLY A 10 -6.35 -2.24 3.23
N HIS A 11 -5.19 -2.85 3.41
CA HIS A 11 -3.96 -2.41 2.77
C HIS A 11 -3.12 -3.63 2.41
N TYR A 12 -2.20 -3.39 1.50
CA TYR A 12 -1.11 -4.31 1.21
C TYR A 12 0.11 -3.46 0.91
N VAL A 13 1.26 -3.90 1.42
CA VAL A 13 2.55 -3.34 1.05
C VAL A 13 3.51 -4.48 0.73
N PRO A 14 4.43 -4.30 -0.24
CA PRO A 14 5.48 -5.28 -0.51
C PRO A 14 6.26 -5.66 0.75
N GLU A 15 6.72 -6.91 0.79
CA GLU A 15 7.48 -7.42 1.94
C GLU A 15 8.90 -6.83 2.02
N ARG A 16 9.52 -6.57 0.87
CA ARG A 16 10.89 -6.04 0.82
C ARG A 16 10.93 -4.63 1.40
N ILE A 17 11.72 -4.47 2.44
CA ILE A 17 12.04 -3.19 3.07
C ILE A 17 13.38 -2.72 2.51
N VAL A 18 13.45 -1.44 2.15
CA VAL A 18 14.68 -0.74 1.78
C VAL A 18 14.91 0.37 2.79
N THR A 19 16.05 0.31 3.47
CA THR A 19 16.45 1.32 4.47
C THR A 19 17.11 2.52 3.80
N ASN A 20 17.23 3.62 4.54
CA ASN A 20 18.00 4.77 4.07
C ASN A 20 19.48 4.43 3.82
N GLU A 21 20.03 3.51 4.61
CA GLU A 21 21.42 3.05 4.48
C GLU A 21 21.64 2.23 3.19
N GLU A 22 20.66 1.43 2.77
CA GLU A 22 20.73 0.74 1.48
C GLU A 22 20.67 1.75 0.32
N LEU A 23 19.93 2.85 0.47
CA LEU A 23 19.85 3.88 -0.56
C LEU A 23 21.10 4.73 -0.69
N SER A 24 21.80 5.02 0.40
CA SER A 24 23.08 5.76 0.33
C SER A 24 24.15 4.99 -0.44
N GLN A 25 23.99 3.67 -0.61
CA GLN A 25 24.86 2.86 -1.47
C GLN A 25 24.55 2.99 -2.97
N MET A 26 23.37 3.51 -3.34
CA MET A 26 22.89 3.61 -4.72
C MET A 26 22.82 5.05 -5.25
N MET A 27 22.88 6.05 -4.37
CA MET A 27 22.81 7.46 -4.74
C MET A 27 23.47 8.35 -3.68
N ASP A 28 23.78 9.60 -4.04
CA ASP A 28 24.36 10.60 -3.13
C ASP A 28 23.30 11.12 -2.14
N THR A 29 23.14 10.40 -1.03
CA THR A 29 22.21 10.72 0.06
C THR A 29 22.73 10.13 1.37
N SER A 30 22.18 10.58 2.51
CA SER A 30 22.40 9.95 3.81
C SER A 30 21.08 9.73 4.56
N ASN A 31 21.12 8.92 5.61
CA ASN A 31 19.98 8.75 6.51
C ASN A 31 19.54 10.08 7.13
N GLU A 32 20.49 10.88 7.62
CA GLU A 32 20.23 12.18 8.26
C GLU A 32 19.53 13.12 7.27
N TRP A 33 20.05 13.21 6.04
CA TRP A 33 19.49 14.07 5.00
C TRP A 33 18.05 13.69 4.63
N ILE A 34 17.77 12.38 4.51
CA ILE A 34 16.42 11.88 4.19
C ILE A 34 15.46 12.16 5.35
N VAL A 35 15.85 11.81 6.58
CA VAL A 35 14.98 11.94 7.75
C VAL A 35 14.68 13.41 8.05
N GLU A 36 15.67 14.29 7.98
CA GLU A 36 15.48 15.74 8.24
C GLU A 36 14.44 16.35 7.30
N ARG A 37 14.43 15.92 6.04
CA ARG A 37 13.55 16.51 5.01
C ARG A 37 12.20 15.84 4.88
N THR A 38 12.11 14.53 5.11
CA THR A 38 10.91 13.75 4.79
C THR A 38 10.39 12.91 5.95
N GLY A 39 11.17 12.72 7.01
CA GLY A 39 10.84 11.81 8.12
C GLY A 39 10.79 10.33 7.72
N ILE A 40 11.32 9.96 6.54
CA ILE A 40 11.27 8.58 6.05
C ILE A 40 12.49 7.83 6.58
N HIS A 41 12.26 6.72 7.27
CA HIS A 41 13.31 5.83 7.77
C HIS A 41 13.52 4.60 6.88
N GLU A 42 12.42 4.10 6.31
CA GLU A 42 12.41 2.94 5.43
C GLU A 42 11.27 3.07 4.43
N ARG A 43 11.33 2.26 3.36
CA ARG A 43 10.29 2.18 2.35
C ARG A 43 10.10 0.75 1.87
N ARG A 44 8.94 0.49 1.26
CA ARG A 44 8.61 -0.81 0.68
C ARG A 44 8.97 -0.81 -0.79
N TRP A 45 9.68 -1.84 -1.22
CA TRP A 45 10.13 -2.00 -2.60
C TRP A 45 9.42 -3.17 -3.25
N PHE A 46 8.86 -2.98 -4.43
CA PHE A 46 8.13 -4.03 -5.12
C PHE A 46 9.09 -5.10 -5.67
N THR A 47 8.67 -6.35 -5.64
CA THR A 47 9.38 -7.44 -6.31
C THR A 47 8.74 -7.69 -7.68
N PRO A 48 9.48 -7.53 -8.81
CA PRO A 48 8.94 -7.75 -10.14
C PRO A 48 8.28 -9.14 -10.28
N GLY A 49 7.09 -9.18 -10.88
CA GLY A 49 6.31 -10.41 -11.05
C GLY A 49 5.59 -10.91 -9.79
N VAL A 50 5.99 -10.45 -8.59
CA VAL A 50 5.38 -10.83 -7.31
C VAL A 50 4.44 -9.73 -6.79
N ASP A 51 4.88 -8.48 -6.82
CA ASP A 51 4.08 -7.33 -6.38
C ASP A 51 3.60 -6.58 -7.62
N THR A 52 2.34 -6.81 -7.99
CA THR A 52 1.70 -6.15 -9.13
C THR A 52 0.55 -5.29 -8.63
N VAL A 53 0.25 -4.22 -9.36
CA VAL A 53 -0.90 -3.35 -9.05
C VAL A 53 -2.16 -4.18 -8.80
N THR A 54 -2.46 -5.12 -9.69
CA THR A 54 -3.63 -5.99 -9.58
C THR A 54 -3.64 -6.83 -8.31
N ASN A 55 -2.53 -7.51 -7.96
CA ASN A 55 -2.54 -8.41 -6.81
C ASN A 55 -2.49 -7.67 -5.46
N MET A 56 -1.79 -6.54 -5.40
CA MET A 56 -1.71 -5.72 -4.20
C MET A 56 -3.08 -5.14 -3.89
N SER A 57 -3.75 -4.59 -4.90
CA SER A 57 -5.11 -4.06 -4.76
C SER A 57 -6.12 -5.15 -4.43
N ALA A 58 -6.05 -6.33 -5.07
CA ALA A 58 -6.92 -7.44 -4.74
C ALA A 58 -6.76 -7.92 -3.28
N LYS A 59 -5.53 -8.02 -2.78
CA LYS A 59 -5.26 -8.38 -1.37
C LYS A 59 -5.80 -7.33 -0.40
N ALA A 60 -5.54 -6.04 -0.67
CA ALA A 60 -6.04 -4.93 0.14
C ALA A 60 -7.58 -4.88 0.17
N SER A 61 -8.23 -5.03 -0.99
CA SER A 61 -9.70 -5.05 -1.09
C SER A 61 -10.32 -6.22 -0.34
N ARG A 62 -9.74 -7.43 -0.45
CA ARG A 62 -10.22 -8.60 0.32
C ARG A 62 -10.14 -8.37 1.82
N MET A 63 -9.05 -7.78 2.31
CA MET A 63 -8.92 -7.41 3.73
C MET A 63 -9.97 -6.38 4.15
N ALA A 64 -10.26 -5.38 3.30
CA ALA A 64 -11.29 -4.38 3.59
C ALA A 64 -12.69 -5.01 3.68
N MET A 65 -13.00 -5.94 2.75
CA MET A 65 -14.27 -6.67 2.73
C MET A 65 -14.43 -7.58 3.95
N GLU A 66 -13.39 -8.34 4.31
CA GLU A 66 -13.38 -9.19 5.50
C GLU A 66 -13.66 -8.38 6.77
N ARG A 67 -12.97 -7.25 6.94
CA ARG A 67 -13.19 -6.34 8.08
C ARG A 67 -14.57 -5.69 8.09
N ALA A 68 -15.17 -5.51 6.91
CA ALA A 68 -16.53 -5.02 6.76
C ALA A 68 -17.59 -6.12 6.97
N GLY A 69 -17.21 -7.40 7.03
CA GLY A 69 -18.12 -8.54 7.10
C GLY A 69 -18.92 -8.73 5.79
N LEU A 70 -18.32 -8.41 4.65
CA LEU A 70 -18.96 -8.48 3.33
C LEU A 70 -18.31 -9.55 2.44
N GLU A 71 -19.11 -10.13 1.55
CA GLU A 71 -18.68 -11.02 0.48
C GLU A 71 -18.67 -10.28 -0.88
N GLY A 72 -18.05 -10.89 -1.90
CA GLY A 72 -17.96 -10.28 -3.23
C GLY A 72 -19.32 -10.00 -3.88
N LYS A 73 -20.34 -10.80 -3.56
CA LYS A 73 -21.71 -10.63 -4.04
C LYS A 73 -22.44 -9.41 -3.45
N ASP A 74 -21.93 -8.86 -2.34
CA ASP A 74 -22.52 -7.71 -1.67
C ASP A 74 -21.99 -6.38 -2.24
N ILE A 75 -21.09 -6.44 -3.22
CA ILE A 75 -20.44 -5.28 -3.84
C ILE A 75 -21.08 -4.98 -5.19
N ASP A 76 -21.84 -3.90 -5.27
CA ASP A 76 -22.48 -3.46 -6.51
C ASP A 76 -21.51 -2.77 -7.49
N PHE A 77 -20.43 -2.17 -6.97
CA PHE A 77 -19.53 -1.34 -7.77
C PHE A 77 -18.11 -1.29 -7.20
N ILE A 78 -17.12 -1.32 -8.09
CA ILE A 78 -15.69 -1.20 -7.76
C ILE A 78 -15.12 -0.01 -8.55
N VAL A 79 -14.54 0.95 -7.83
CA VAL A 79 -13.71 2.01 -8.42
C VAL A 79 -12.25 1.67 -8.21
N PHE A 80 -11.49 1.55 -9.30
CA PHE A 80 -10.06 1.34 -9.25
C PHE A 80 -9.30 2.60 -9.67
N ALA A 81 -9.00 3.48 -8.71
CA ALA A 81 -8.26 4.70 -8.92
C ALA A 81 -6.76 4.46 -8.71
N THR A 82 -5.95 4.61 -9.76
CA THR A 82 -4.50 4.37 -9.68
C THR A 82 -3.70 5.32 -10.57
N ILE A 83 -2.47 5.62 -10.14
CA ILE A 83 -1.37 6.17 -10.94
C ILE A 83 -0.15 5.32 -10.57
N THR A 84 0.33 4.49 -11.50
CA THR A 84 1.39 3.51 -11.23
C THR A 84 2.47 3.55 -12.29
#